data_AF-A0A0C4E838-F1
#
_entry.id   AF-A0A0C4E838-F1
#
_cell.length_a   1.000
_cell.length_b   1.000
_cell.length_c   1.000
_cell.angle_alpha   90.00
_cell.angle_beta   90.00
_cell.angle_gamma   90.00
#
_symmetry.space_group_name_H-M   'P 1'
#
loop_
_entity.id
_entity.type
_entity.pdbx_description
1 polymer ?
#
loop_
_entity_poly.entity_id
_entity_poly.type
_entity_poly.pdbx_seq_one_letter_code
_entity_poly.pdbx_strand_id
1 'polypeptide(L)'
;MPLGFGALGCQGAGYQIMMPLFEVFLGTDLRDLDAASIVLPHDKETNAGRAWLFASILRDVKKGDDCGGGMSTSTSTSALAAIFEDNVTMVTGDLTTQLQHISNGGLDPSAEAQVGGVVRAIGIFALEMGSQRAQVSLETCRYGDLVTLGEKFGDGKSSGDGGWGGQQVQVDILTQPCLVRTGDGREDLATRKVIVKGDIIAL
;
A
#
# COMPACT_ATOMS: atom_id res chain seq x y z
N MET A 1 -6.71 6.35 -2.80
CA MET A 1 -7.05 4.92 -2.93
C MET A 1 -5.88 4.09 -2.44
N PRO A 2 -6.10 3.10 -1.54
CA PRO A 2 -5.04 2.27 -0.96
C PRO A 2 -4.64 1.10 -1.90
N LEU A 3 -3.71 0.23 -1.46
CA LEU A 3 -3.47 -1.10 -2.03
C LEU A 3 -3.09 -1.16 -3.52
N GLY A 4 -2.33 -0.18 -4.02
CA GLY A 4 -1.86 -0.15 -5.41
C GLY A 4 -2.82 0.50 -6.40
N PHE A 5 -4.09 0.72 -6.03
CA PHE A 5 -5.08 1.39 -6.89
C PHE A 5 -4.66 2.85 -7.20
N GLY A 6 -3.97 3.51 -6.27
CA GLY A 6 -3.45 4.86 -6.46
C GLY A 6 -2.40 4.97 -7.57
N ALA A 7 -1.78 3.87 -8.01
CA ALA A 7 -0.83 3.88 -9.12
C ALA A 7 -1.49 4.32 -10.45
N LEU A 8 -2.81 4.15 -10.57
CA LEU A 8 -3.61 4.52 -11.74
C LEU A 8 -4.29 5.89 -11.58
N GLY A 9 -3.93 6.64 -10.54
CA GLY A 9 -4.39 8.01 -10.31
C GLY A 9 -5.52 8.11 -9.30
N CYS A 10 -5.59 9.27 -8.63
CA CYS A 10 -6.66 9.61 -7.69
C CYS A 10 -7.82 10.40 -8.33
N GLN A 11 -7.73 10.66 -9.63
CA GLN A 11 -8.72 11.39 -10.43
C GLN A 11 -8.63 10.95 -11.91
N GLY A 12 -9.53 11.46 -12.76
CA GLY A 12 -9.54 11.17 -14.20
C GLY A 12 -9.99 9.76 -14.56
N ALA A 13 -9.62 9.30 -15.75
CA ALA A 13 -10.09 8.03 -16.31
C ALA A 13 -9.66 6.81 -15.47
N GLY A 14 -8.42 6.81 -14.98
CA GLY A 14 -7.93 5.71 -14.13
C GLY A 14 -8.71 5.58 -12.83
N TYR A 15 -9.00 6.69 -12.15
CA TYR A 15 -9.87 6.69 -10.97
C TYR A 15 -11.28 6.19 -11.27
N GLN A 16 -11.89 6.65 -12.36
CA GLN A 16 -13.25 6.24 -12.76
C GLN A 16 -13.36 4.74 -13.04
N ILE A 17 -12.29 4.12 -13.58
CA ILE A 17 -12.23 2.68 -13.84
C ILE A 17 -11.92 1.89 -12.56
N MET A 18 -10.99 2.40 -11.75
CA MET A 18 -10.44 1.66 -10.61
C MET A 18 -11.29 1.76 -9.35
N MET A 19 -12.06 2.84 -9.15
CA MET A 19 -12.90 3.00 -7.97
C MET A 19 -14.02 1.94 -7.90
N PRO A 20 -14.81 1.67 -8.96
CA PRO A 20 -15.80 0.59 -8.92
C PRO A 20 -15.18 -0.79 -8.68
N LEU A 21 -14.01 -1.05 -9.27
CA LEU A 21 -13.27 -2.29 -9.02
C LEU A 21 -12.82 -2.39 -7.56
N PHE A 22 -12.33 -1.29 -6.99
CA PHE A 22 -11.93 -1.22 -5.60
C PHE A 22 -13.11 -1.52 -4.65
N GLU A 23 -14.29 -0.97 -4.92
CA GLU A 23 -15.51 -1.25 -4.16
C GLU A 23 -15.93 -2.73 -4.25
N VAL A 24 -15.87 -3.32 -5.44
CA VAL A 24 -16.12 -4.76 -5.63
C VAL A 24 -15.15 -5.61 -4.81
N PHE A 25 -13.87 -5.23 -4.80
CA PHE A 25 -12.85 -5.93 -4.03
C PHE A 25 -13.04 -5.78 -2.51
N LEU A 26 -13.57 -4.64 -2.03
CA LEU A 26 -13.84 -4.43 -0.62
C LEU A 26 -15.02 -5.25 -0.09
N GLY A 27 -16.03 -5.52 -0.92
CA GLY A 27 -17.23 -6.27 -0.53
C GLY A 27 -18.02 -5.63 0.64
N THR A 28 -17.73 -4.37 0.98
CA THR A 28 -18.26 -3.63 2.13
C THR A 28 -18.48 -2.16 1.72
N ASP A 29 -19.51 -1.49 2.26
CA ASP A 29 -19.76 -0.07 1.99
C ASP A 29 -18.63 0.78 2.61
N LEU A 30 -18.04 1.68 1.81
CA LEU A 30 -16.98 2.59 2.22
C LEU A 30 -17.37 3.49 3.41
N ARG A 31 -18.67 3.71 3.61
CA ARG A 31 -19.21 4.53 4.70
C ARG A 31 -19.17 3.83 6.07
N ASP A 32 -19.06 2.51 6.08
CA ASP A 32 -19.00 1.69 7.30
C ASP A 32 -17.57 1.32 7.70
N LEU A 33 -16.56 1.77 6.93
CA LEU A 33 -15.16 1.46 7.18
C LEU A 33 -14.53 2.44 8.18
N ASP A 34 -14.10 1.90 9.32
CA ASP A 34 -13.24 2.61 10.25
C ASP A 34 -11.89 2.91 9.57
N ALA A 35 -11.48 4.18 9.56
CA ALA A 35 -10.38 4.72 8.73
C ALA A 35 -9.01 4.05 8.95
N ALA A 36 -8.86 3.21 9.97
CA ALA A 36 -7.64 2.49 10.32
C ALA A 36 -7.55 1.07 9.75
N SER A 37 -8.63 0.51 9.20
CA SER A 37 -8.59 -0.83 8.61
C SER A 37 -8.26 -0.73 7.11
N ILE A 38 -7.01 -0.96 6.76
CA ILE A 38 -6.62 -1.17 5.36
C ILE A 38 -7.18 -2.54 4.97
N VAL A 39 -8.39 -2.57 4.41
CA VAL A 39 -9.11 -3.81 4.10
C VAL A 39 -8.72 -4.29 2.70
N LEU A 40 -7.85 -5.30 2.65
CA LEU A 40 -7.79 -6.20 1.50
C LEU A 40 -9.07 -7.03 1.46
N PRO A 41 -9.47 -7.55 0.29
CA PRO A 41 -10.60 -8.47 0.22
C PRO A 41 -10.41 -9.62 1.21
N HIS A 42 -11.42 -9.87 2.04
CA HIS A 42 -11.41 -10.97 2.99
C HIS A 42 -11.63 -12.34 2.32
N ASP A 43 -12.10 -12.33 1.08
CA ASP A 43 -12.38 -13.50 0.26
C ASP A 43 -11.18 -13.93 -0.60
N LYS A 44 -11.00 -15.25 -0.76
CA LYS A 44 -9.81 -15.83 -1.40
C LYS A 44 -9.77 -15.55 -2.89
N GLU A 45 -10.89 -15.77 -3.55
CA GLU A 45 -11.09 -15.58 -4.97
C GLU A 45 -10.96 -14.09 -5.31
N THR A 46 -11.51 -13.23 -4.48
CA THR A 46 -11.49 -11.78 -4.63
C THR A 46 -10.08 -11.21 -4.42
N ASN A 47 -9.34 -11.64 -3.40
CA ASN A 47 -7.96 -11.23 -3.20
C ASN A 47 -7.02 -11.81 -4.27
N ALA A 48 -7.26 -13.04 -4.74
CA ALA A 48 -6.53 -13.61 -5.87
C ALA A 48 -6.80 -12.84 -7.16
N GLY A 49 -8.05 -12.47 -7.44
CA GLY A 49 -8.45 -11.65 -8.58
C GLY A 49 -7.79 -10.27 -8.57
N ARG A 50 -7.79 -9.61 -7.41
CA ARG A 50 -7.07 -8.33 -7.21
C ARG A 50 -5.57 -8.48 -7.49
N ALA A 51 -4.92 -9.44 -6.84
CA ALA A 51 -3.49 -9.68 -7.01
C ALA A 51 -3.11 -10.00 -8.47
N TRP A 52 -3.92 -10.82 -9.13
CA TRP A 52 -3.75 -11.15 -10.55
C TRP A 52 -3.90 -9.92 -11.45
N LEU A 53 -4.89 -9.05 -11.19
CA LEU A 53 -5.08 -7.81 -11.92
C LEU A 53 -3.84 -6.91 -11.82
N PHE A 54 -3.35 -6.65 -10.60
CA PHE A 54 -2.16 -5.82 -10.40
C PHE A 54 -0.90 -6.45 -10.97
N ALA A 55 -0.71 -7.77 -10.84
CA ALA A 55 0.41 -8.47 -11.47
C ALA A 55 0.36 -8.37 -13.00
N SER A 56 -0.84 -8.39 -13.59
CA SER A 56 -1.03 -8.26 -15.03
C SER A 56 -0.69 -6.84 -15.51
N ILE A 57 -1.16 -5.81 -14.81
CA ILE A 57 -0.82 -4.41 -15.10
C ILE A 57 0.69 -4.20 -14.96
N LEU A 58 1.29 -4.68 -13.86
CA LEU A 58 2.73 -4.56 -13.61
C LEU A 58 3.56 -5.20 -14.71
N ARG A 59 3.15 -6.39 -15.20
CA ARG A 59 3.82 -7.07 -16.31
C ARG A 59 3.74 -6.24 -17.59
N ASP A 60 2.59 -5.65 -17.88
CA ASP A 60 2.40 -4.83 -19.09
C ASP A 60 3.22 -3.53 -19.03
N VAL A 61 3.29 -2.89 -17.85
CA VAL A 61 4.14 -1.71 -17.59
C VAL A 61 5.62 -2.06 -17.76
N LYS A 62 6.10 -3.16 -17.16
CA LYS A 62 7.50 -3.60 -17.29
C LYS A 62 7.87 -4.00 -18.73
N LYS A 63 6.93 -4.56 -19.48
CA LYS A 63 7.15 -4.90 -20.91
C LYS A 63 7.35 -3.64 -21.77
N GLY A 64 6.77 -2.50 -21.38
CA GLY A 64 7.00 -1.22 -22.03
C GLY A 64 8.44 -0.70 -21.85
N ASP A 65 9.13 -1.07 -20.77
CA ASP A 65 10.52 -0.65 -20.47
C ASP A 65 11.57 -1.40 -21.30
N ASP A 66 11.37 -2.70 -21.51
CA ASP A 66 12.34 -3.55 -22.24
C ASP A 66 12.45 -3.17 -23.73
N CYS A 67 11.47 -2.43 -24.26
CA CYS A 67 11.47 -1.88 -25.61
C CYS A 67 12.12 -0.47 -25.63
N GLY A 68 13.37 -0.37 -25.19
CA GLY A 68 14.10 0.89 -25.11
C GLY A 68 14.07 1.69 -26.42
N GLY A 69 13.56 2.93 -26.35
CA GLY A 69 13.91 4.06 -27.22
C GLY A 69 13.76 3.93 -28.74
N GLY A 70 13.15 2.86 -29.24
CA GLY A 70 12.95 2.62 -30.66
C GLY A 70 11.47 2.59 -30.98
N MET A 71 11.03 3.46 -31.90
CA MET A 71 9.70 3.47 -32.50
C MET A 71 9.31 2.05 -32.96
N SER A 72 8.64 1.28 -32.10
CA SER A 72 8.13 -0.04 -32.43
C SER A 72 6.62 0.02 -32.48
N THR A 73 6.15 0.14 -33.70
CA THR A 73 4.78 -0.11 -34.13
C THR A 73 4.19 -1.38 -33.49
N SER A 74 2.98 -1.22 -32.94
CA SER A 74 1.97 -2.26 -32.68
C SER A 74 2.33 -3.41 -31.72
N THR A 75 2.67 -3.09 -30.47
CA THR A 75 2.19 -3.95 -29.36
C THR A 75 1.17 -3.11 -28.60
N SER A 76 -0.11 -3.50 -28.63
CA SER A 76 -1.18 -2.82 -27.90
C SER A 76 -0.81 -2.75 -26.42
N THR A 77 -0.22 -1.63 -25.97
CA THR A 77 -0.09 -1.31 -24.55
C THR A 77 -1.47 -1.44 -23.94
N SER A 78 -1.62 -2.25 -22.89
CA SER A 78 -2.94 -2.43 -22.29
C SER A 78 -3.46 -1.09 -21.80
N ALA A 79 -4.77 -0.85 -21.90
CA ALA A 79 -5.36 0.44 -21.53
C ALA A 79 -4.97 0.89 -20.12
N LEU A 80 -4.82 -0.05 -19.18
CA LEU A 80 -4.40 0.22 -17.81
C LEU A 80 -2.90 0.58 -17.70
N ALA A 81 -2.04 -0.01 -18.53
CA ALA A 81 -0.63 0.40 -18.59
C ALA A 81 -0.47 1.81 -19.19
N ALA A 82 -1.29 2.17 -20.19
CA ALA A 82 -1.32 3.54 -20.71
C ALA A 82 -1.79 4.54 -19.65
N ILE A 83 -2.88 4.23 -18.95
CA ILE A 83 -3.39 5.04 -17.83
C ILE A 83 -2.34 5.22 -16.72
N PHE A 84 -1.55 4.17 -16.44
CA PHE A 84 -0.44 4.25 -15.49
C PHE A 84 0.60 5.30 -15.92
N GLU A 85 1.07 5.23 -17.17
CA GLU A 85 2.08 6.17 -17.68
C GLU A 85 1.53 7.61 -17.79
N ASP A 86 0.24 7.77 -18.13
CA ASP A 86 -0.44 9.07 -18.11
C ASP A 86 -0.46 9.66 -16.68
N ASN A 87 -0.76 8.84 -15.67
CA ASN A 87 -0.75 9.27 -14.28
C ASN A 87 0.67 9.61 -13.80
N VAL A 88 1.68 8.84 -14.18
CA VAL A 88 3.09 9.16 -13.90
C VAL A 88 3.46 10.51 -14.50
N THR A 89 3.09 10.75 -15.74
CA THR A 89 3.38 12.02 -16.44
C THR A 89 2.70 13.21 -15.74
N MET A 90 1.42 13.06 -15.40
CA MET A 90 0.66 14.09 -14.68
C MET A 90 1.31 14.42 -13.31
N VAL A 91 1.56 13.40 -12.48
CA VAL A 91 2.15 13.59 -11.15
C VAL A 91 3.57 14.17 -11.23
N THR A 92 4.34 13.77 -12.25
CA THR A 92 5.67 14.35 -12.51
C THR A 92 5.57 15.83 -12.85
N GLY A 93 4.63 16.22 -13.70
CA GLY A 93 4.37 17.62 -14.04
C GLY A 93 3.94 18.45 -12.84
N ASP A 94 3.04 17.91 -12.00
CA ASP A 94 2.56 18.58 -10.79
C ASP A 94 3.70 18.78 -9.77
N LEU A 95 4.51 17.73 -9.51
CA LEU A 95 5.66 17.82 -8.61
C LEU A 95 6.73 18.78 -9.12
N THR A 96 7.02 18.72 -10.42
CA THR A 96 8.00 19.62 -11.06
C THR A 96 7.54 21.07 -10.98
N THR A 97 6.25 21.34 -11.21
CA THR A 97 5.65 22.67 -11.08
C THR A 97 5.73 23.19 -9.65
N GLN A 98 5.44 22.33 -8.65
CA GLN A 98 5.58 22.71 -7.24
C GLN A 98 7.02 23.00 -6.85
N LEU A 99 7.97 22.18 -7.32
CA LEU A 99 9.40 22.41 -7.08
C LEU A 99 9.87 23.71 -7.73
N GLN A 100 9.45 23.99 -8.96
CA GLN A 100 9.72 25.27 -9.64
C GLN A 100 9.13 26.46 -8.87
N HIS A 101 7.91 26.33 -8.35
CA HIS A 101 7.30 27.39 -7.55
C HIS A 101 8.11 27.66 -6.27
N ILE A 102 8.58 26.61 -5.59
CA ILE A 102 9.41 26.73 -4.37
C ILE A 102 10.79 27.32 -4.68
N SER A 103 11.34 27.01 -5.85
CA SER A 103 12.66 27.49 -6.27
C SER A 103 12.63 28.82 -7.06
N ASN A 104 11.50 29.55 -7.06
CA ASN A 104 11.32 30.80 -7.83
C ASN A 104 11.62 30.65 -9.33
N GLY A 105 11.22 29.52 -9.92
CA GLY A 105 11.36 29.21 -11.35
C GLY A 105 12.72 28.63 -11.76
N GLY A 106 13.67 28.53 -10.82
CA GLY A 106 14.97 27.91 -11.07
C GLY A 106 14.93 26.41 -10.79
N LEU A 107 14.74 25.58 -11.82
CA LEU A 107 14.92 24.13 -11.70
C LEU A 107 15.91 23.66 -12.77
N ASP A 108 16.83 22.78 -12.38
CA ASP A 108 17.71 22.10 -13.33
C ASP A 108 16.85 21.29 -14.31
N PRO A 109 17.06 21.39 -15.64
CA PRO A 109 16.33 20.58 -16.63
C PRO A 109 16.44 19.06 -16.38
N SER A 110 17.51 18.60 -15.74
CA SER A 110 17.68 17.18 -15.35
C SER A 110 16.79 16.77 -14.18
N ALA A 111 16.28 17.72 -13.38
CA ALA A 111 15.43 17.43 -12.23
C ALA A 111 14.07 16.86 -12.66
N GLU A 112 13.51 17.31 -13.78
CA GLU A 112 12.24 16.76 -14.31
C GLU A 112 12.37 15.27 -14.62
N ALA A 113 13.46 14.86 -15.28
CA ALA A 113 13.74 13.46 -15.58
C ALA A 113 13.94 12.63 -14.30
N GLN A 114 14.59 13.18 -13.27
CA GLN A 114 14.77 12.52 -11.98
C GLN A 114 13.44 12.36 -11.23
N VAL A 115 12.62 13.42 -11.19
CA VAL A 115 11.28 13.37 -10.59
C VAL A 115 10.44 12.33 -11.30
N GLY A 116 10.47 12.29 -12.64
CA GLY A 116 9.78 11.27 -13.43
C GLY A 116 10.20 9.85 -13.07
N GLY A 117 11.51 9.61 -12.95
CA GLY A 117 12.05 8.33 -12.51
C GLY A 117 11.56 7.91 -11.11
N VAL A 118 11.56 8.84 -10.14
CA VAL A 118 11.09 8.58 -8.77
C VAL A 118 9.59 8.30 -8.74
N VAL A 119 8.79 9.13 -9.40
CA VAL A 119 7.33 8.96 -9.48
C VAL A 119 6.98 7.61 -10.08
N ARG A 120 7.64 7.24 -11.18
CA ARG A 120 7.44 5.94 -11.83
C ARG A 120 7.83 4.78 -10.92
N ALA A 121 8.97 4.86 -10.24
CA ALA A 121 9.40 3.83 -9.28
C ALA A 121 8.39 3.65 -8.13
N ILE A 122 7.86 4.75 -7.59
CA ILE A 122 6.80 4.71 -6.57
C ILE A 122 5.52 4.08 -7.14
N GLY A 123 5.14 4.40 -8.37
CA GLY A 123 4.00 3.79 -9.05
C GLY A 123 4.16 2.28 -9.23
N ILE A 124 5.34 1.83 -9.68
CA ILE A 124 5.69 0.40 -9.80
C ILE A 124 5.62 -0.28 -8.43
N PHE A 125 6.20 0.33 -7.40
CA PHE A 125 6.15 -0.19 -6.04
C PHE A 125 4.71 -0.34 -5.54
N ALA A 126 3.84 0.64 -5.84
CA ALA A 126 2.43 0.55 -5.51
C ALA A 126 1.72 -0.62 -6.23
N LEU A 127 2.02 -0.87 -7.51
CA LEU A 127 1.52 -2.04 -8.25
C LEU A 127 2.06 -3.36 -7.66
N GLU A 128 3.33 -3.41 -7.26
CA GLU A 128 3.93 -4.57 -6.59
C GLU A 128 3.22 -4.86 -5.27
N MET A 129 2.96 -3.84 -4.46
CA MET A 129 2.16 -3.97 -3.23
C MET A 129 0.71 -4.39 -3.52
N GLY A 130 0.12 -3.92 -4.63
CA GLY A 130 -1.18 -4.37 -5.12
C GLY A 130 -1.20 -5.84 -5.57
N SER A 131 -0.07 -6.36 -6.04
CA SER A 131 0.06 -7.77 -6.45
C SER A 131 0.25 -8.74 -5.28
N GLN A 132 0.64 -8.23 -4.09
CA GLN A 132 0.90 -9.07 -2.93
C GLN A 132 -0.38 -9.61 -2.32
N ARG A 133 -0.50 -10.94 -2.26
CA ARG A 133 -1.66 -11.62 -1.66
C ARG A 133 -1.60 -11.66 -0.13
N ALA A 134 -0.40 -11.55 0.45
CA ALA A 134 -0.21 -11.40 1.89
C ALA A 134 -0.32 -9.93 2.29
N GLN A 135 -0.95 -9.68 3.44
CA GLN A 135 -1.02 -8.35 4.03
C GLN A 135 0.09 -8.18 5.05
N VAL A 136 0.76 -7.05 5.06
CA VAL A 136 1.52 -6.58 6.22
C VAL A 136 0.84 -5.33 6.73
N SER A 137 0.44 -5.33 8.01
CA SER A 137 -0.26 -4.22 8.65
C SER A 137 0.41 -3.86 9.97
N LEU A 138 0.38 -2.57 10.27
CA LEU A 138 0.74 -2.05 11.58
C LEU A 138 -0.54 -1.96 12.42
N GLU A 139 -0.61 -2.77 13.47
CA GLU A 139 -1.66 -2.65 14.47
C GLU A 139 -1.20 -1.70 15.58
N THR A 140 -2.08 -0.75 15.92
CA THR A 140 -1.85 0.25 16.96
C THR A 140 -2.97 0.16 17.99
N CYS A 141 -2.68 0.60 19.21
CA CYS A 141 -3.67 0.79 20.26
C CYS A 141 -3.58 2.24 20.77
N ARG A 142 -4.65 2.71 21.38
CA ARG A 142 -4.81 4.06 21.91
C ARG A 142 -4.73 4.04 23.43
N TYR A 143 -4.45 5.21 24.01
CA TYR A 143 -4.57 5.42 25.45
C TYR A 143 -5.96 4.96 25.94
N GLY A 144 -5.97 4.17 27.01
CA GLY A 144 -7.17 3.64 27.64
C GLY A 144 -7.69 2.33 27.05
N ASP A 145 -7.14 1.84 25.93
CA ASP A 145 -7.54 0.55 25.33
C ASP A 145 -7.18 -0.62 26.25
N LEU A 146 -7.99 -1.68 26.24
CA LEU A 146 -7.67 -2.93 26.94
C LEU A 146 -6.99 -3.90 25.96
N VAL A 147 -5.75 -4.28 26.27
CA VAL A 147 -4.95 -5.20 25.44
C VAL A 147 -4.49 -6.41 26.26
N THR A 148 -4.46 -7.57 25.62
CA THR A 148 -3.89 -8.79 26.22
C THR A 148 -2.40 -8.86 25.92
N LEU A 149 -1.58 -8.89 26.96
CA LEU A 149 -0.13 -9.03 26.84
C LEU A 149 0.25 -10.44 26.36
N GLY A 150 1.30 -10.54 25.56
CA GLY A 150 1.93 -11.79 25.15
C GLY A 150 1.72 -12.15 23.68
N GLU A 151 0.52 -12.00 23.13
CA GLU A 151 0.25 -12.37 21.72
C GLU A 151 0.73 -11.29 20.76
N LYS A 152 0.15 -10.08 20.85
CA LYS A 152 0.41 -8.97 19.93
C LYS A 152 1.25 -7.86 20.55
N PHE A 153 1.09 -7.63 21.86
CA PHE A 153 1.74 -6.55 22.60
C PHE A 153 2.53 -7.11 23.80
N GLY A 154 3.73 -6.58 24.02
CA GLY A 154 4.54 -6.77 25.21
C GLY A 154 4.47 -5.56 26.15
N ASP A 155 4.92 -5.75 27.39
CA ASP A 155 5.11 -4.65 28.34
C ASP A 155 6.51 -4.05 28.17
N GLY A 156 6.57 -2.82 27.66
CA GLY A 156 7.80 -2.07 27.42
C GLY A 156 8.57 -1.71 28.70
N LYS A 157 7.96 -1.83 29.90
CA LYS A 157 8.67 -1.67 31.19
C LYS A 157 9.58 -2.86 31.51
N SER A 158 9.27 -4.04 30.98
CA SER A 158 10.04 -5.27 31.24
C SER A 158 10.93 -5.58 30.04
N SER A 159 12.19 -5.16 30.08
CA SER A 159 13.21 -5.48 29.06
C SER A 159 13.64 -6.96 29.01
N GLY A 160 12.79 -7.87 29.47
CA GLY A 160 13.11 -9.29 29.63
C GLY A 160 11.87 -10.17 29.57
N ASP A 161 11.99 -11.20 28.74
CA ASP A 161 11.07 -12.33 28.62
C ASP A 161 10.71 -12.89 30.01
N GLY A 162 9.51 -12.56 30.51
CA GLY A 162 9.19 -12.87 31.90
C GLY A 162 7.75 -12.62 32.32
N GLY A 163 6.84 -13.53 31.95
CA GLY A 163 5.79 -13.99 32.88
C GLY A 163 4.38 -13.38 32.82
N TRP A 164 4.08 -12.38 31.98
CA TRP A 164 2.77 -11.70 31.95
C TRP A 164 1.88 -12.10 30.76
N GLY A 165 2.17 -13.24 30.12
CA GLY A 165 1.37 -13.74 28.99
C GLY A 165 -0.07 -14.02 29.41
N GLY A 166 -1.03 -13.40 28.73
CA GLY A 166 -2.47 -13.59 28.95
C GLY A 166 -3.13 -12.56 29.88
N GLN A 167 -2.38 -11.63 30.48
CA GLN A 167 -2.96 -10.58 31.31
C GLN A 167 -3.55 -9.46 30.43
N GLN A 168 -4.78 -9.03 30.74
CA GLN A 168 -5.34 -7.80 30.19
C GLN A 168 -4.86 -6.59 30.98
N VAL A 169 -4.35 -5.60 30.27
CA VAL A 169 -3.89 -4.33 30.84
C VAL A 169 -4.48 -3.17 30.06
N GLN A 170 -4.60 -2.03 30.72
CA GLN A 170 -5.02 -0.80 30.08
C GLN A 170 -3.80 -0.04 29.56
N VAL A 171 -3.85 0.38 28.30
CA VAL A 171 -2.73 1.08 27.64
C VAL A 171 -2.61 2.51 28.17
N ASP A 172 -1.43 2.89 28.65
CA ASP A 172 -1.03 4.28 28.84
C ASP A 172 -0.43 4.81 27.53
N ILE A 173 0.70 4.22 27.13
CA ILE A 173 1.47 4.67 25.96
C ILE A 173 1.80 3.48 25.06
N LEU A 174 1.55 3.62 23.75
CA LEU A 174 2.11 2.75 22.73
C LEU A 174 3.53 3.22 22.38
N THR A 175 4.54 2.44 22.72
CA THR A 175 5.95 2.76 22.42
C THR A 175 6.39 2.17 21.09
N GLN A 176 5.81 1.03 20.68
CA GLN A 176 6.10 0.40 19.40
C GLN A 176 4.83 -0.25 18.82
N PRO A 177 4.43 0.04 17.56
CA PRO A 177 3.31 -0.63 16.92
C PRO A 177 3.59 -2.10 16.64
N CYS A 178 2.55 -2.92 16.62
CA CYS A 178 2.66 -4.35 16.31
C CYS A 178 2.68 -4.55 14.79
N LEU A 179 3.64 -5.31 14.27
CA LEU A 179 3.68 -5.69 12.86
C LEU A 179 3.05 -7.06 12.67
N VAL A 180 1.94 -7.12 11.95
CA VAL A 180 1.20 -8.36 11.69
C VAL A 180 1.22 -8.65 10.21
N ARG A 181 1.44 -9.92 9.85
CA ARG A 181 1.19 -10.44 8.52
C ARG A 181 -0.09 -11.24 8.48
N THR A 182 -1.00 -10.93 7.58
CA THR A 182 -2.18 -11.76 7.30
C THR A 182 -1.95 -12.54 6.02
N GLY A 183 -2.04 -13.86 6.11
CA GLY A 183 -1.80 -14.78 5.00
C GLY A 183 -0.31 -15.06 4.71
N ASP A 184 -0.09 -16.03 3.81
CA ASP A 184 1.22 -16.47 3.34
C ASP A 184 1.53 -16.01 1.90
N GLY A 185 0.55 -15.40 1.25
CA GLY A 185 0.65 -14.92 -0.14
C GLY A 185 0.38 -16.00 -1.19
N ARG A 186 -0.01 -17.21 -0.78
CA ARG A 186 -0.25 -18.37 -1.63
C ARG A 186 -1.62 -18.97 -1.40
N GLU A 187 -1.79 -19.78 -0.36
CA GLU A 187 -3.04 -20.49 -0.12
C GLU A 187 -3.77 -19.96 1.11
N ASP A 188 -3.00 -19.42 2.05
CA ASP A 188 -3.47 -18.90 3.31
C ASP A 188 -3.62 -17.39 3.23
N LEU A 189 -4.84 -16.91 3.51
CA LEU A 189 -5.20 -15.50 3.46
C LEU A 189 -5.77 -14.99 4.78
N ALA A 190 -5.92 -15.86 5.77
CA ALA A 190 -6.59 -15.55 7.02
C ALA A 190 -5.64 -15.63 8.22
N THR A 191 -4.60 -16.46 8.16
CA THR A 191 -3.69 -16.61 9.29
C THR A 191 -2.97 -15.30 9.56
N ARG A 192 -3.23 -14.74 10.73
CA ARG A 192 -2.50 -13.60 11.26
C ARG A 192 -1.29 -14.11 12.01
N LYS A 193 -0.11 -13.72 11.54
CA LYS A 193 1.17 -13.98 12.19
C LYS A 193 1.78 -12.67 12.64
N VAL A 194 2.02 -12.53 13.94
CA VAL A 194 2.79 -11.42 14.48
C VAL A 194 4.25 -11.60 14.03
N ILE A 195 4.76 -10.63 13.27
CA ILE A 195 6.16 -10.56 12.87
C ILE A 195 6.97 -9.87 13.96
N VAL A 196 6.46 -8.73 14.45
CA VAL A 196 7.06 -7.93 15.52
C VAL A 196 5.97 -7.63 16.52
N LYS A 197 6.19 -7.99 17.79
CA LYS A 197 5.27 -7.59 18.85
C LYS A 197 5.35 -6.07 19.03
N GLY A 198 4.19 -5.45 19.22
CA GLY A 198 4.16 -4.07 19.69
C GLY A 198 4.58 -4.01 21.15
N ASP A 199 4.99 -2.84 21.61
CA ASP A 199 5.30 -2.60 23.01
C ASP A 199 4.42 -1.48 23.53
N ILE A 200 3.85 -1.70 24.71
CA ILE A 200 3.02 -0.73 25.40
C ILE A 200 3.50 -0.57 26.84
N ILE A 201 3.25 0.60 27.40
CA ILE A 201 3.37 0.90 28.82
C ILE A 201 1.94 0.83 29.37
N ALA A 202 1.71 -0.04 30.36
CA ALA A 202 0.43 -0.13 31.04
C ALA A 202 0.26 1.00 32.08
N LEU A 203 -0.99 1.44 32.26
CA LEU A 203 -1.44 2.35 33.32
C LEU A 203 -1.24 1.75 34.72
#